data_AF-A0AAQ3Q742-F1
#
_entry.id   AF-A0AAQ3Q742-F1
#
_cell.length_a   1.000
_cell.length_b   1.000
_cell.length_c   1.000
_cell.angle_alpha   90.00
_cell.angle_beta   90.00
_cell.angle_gamma   90.00
#
_symmetry.space_group_name_H-M   'P 1'
#
loop_
_entity.id
_entity.type
_entity.pdbx_description
1 polymer ?
#
loop_
_entity_poly.entity_id
_entity_poly.type
_entity_poly.pdbx_seq_one_letter_code
_entity_poly.pdbx_strand_id
1 'polypeptide(L)'
;MDSTRKFLVEQVQGDIDSSSAAEFFKEKLRQLLHVFHDALGFLAEKVDQVFPPETREETLHQWLDFGLRVVLPVVVVLLLLYCCCCLGRRCCCGGGRRGLGRMMKAPGRHGARMPRATFEASPRDYFSDLRANKNLVF
;
A
#
# COMPACT_ATOMS: atom_id res chain seq x y z
N MET A 1 -19.04 29.18 13.16
CA MET A 1 -18.77 29.08 11.70
C MET A 1 -17.63 28.12 11.37
N ASP A 2 -16.77 27.73 12.31
CA ASP A 2 -15.65 26.82 12.03
C ASP A 2 -16.02 25.32 12.03
N SER A 3 -17.06 24.92 12.78
CA SER A 3 -17.50 23.52 12.84
C SER A 3 -18.05 23.01 11.50
N THR A 4 -18.87 23.84 10.84
CA THR A 4 -19.44 23.54 9.52
C THR A 4 -18.38 23.42 8.43
N ARG A 5 -17.28 24.18 8.50
CA ARG A 5 -16.17 24.06 7.56
C ARG A 5 -15.38 22.77 7.75
N LYS A 6 -15.15 22.33 8.99
CA LYS A 6 -14.46 21.06 9.26
C LYS A 6 -15.27 19.87 8.74
N PHE A 7 -16.57 19.87 8.93
CA PHE A 7 -17.46 18.82 8.42
C PHE A 7 -17.47 18.76 6.89
N LEU A 8 -17.49 19.92 6.21
CA LEU A 8 -17.42 19.99 4.75
C LEU A 8 -16.07 19.48 4.22
N VAL A 9 -14.96 19.79 4.89
CA VAL A 9 -13.63 19.30 4.50
C VAL A 9 -13.51 17.79 4.67
N GLU A 10 -14.08 17.22 5.74
CA GLU A 10 -14.02 15.78 6.01
C GLU A 10 -14.88 14.96 5.04
N GLN A 11 -16.08 15.45 4.70
CA GLN A 11 -16.94 14.85 3.66
C GLN A 11 -16.29 14.92 2.28
N VAL A 12 -15.75 16.08 1.89
CA VAL A 12 -15.09 16.27 0.59
C VAL A 12 -13.82 15.43 0.48
N GLN A 13 -13.05 15.29 1.55
CA GLN A 13 -11.86 14.43 1.57
C GLN A 13 -12.25 12.94 1.42
N GLY A 14 -13.34 12.51 2.09
CA GLY A 14 -13.90 11.17 1.95
C GLY A 14 -14.39 10.86 0.53
N ASP A 15 -15.04 11.83 -0.13
CA ASP A 15 -15.53 11.68 -1.51
C ASP A 15 -14.40 11.69 -2.56
N ILE A 16 -13.34 12.48 -2.34
CA ILE A 16 -12.16 12.48 -3.23
C ILE A 16 -11.41 11.14 -3.11
N ASP A 17 -11.25 10.62 -1.89
CA ASP A 17 -10.62 9.31 -1.67
C ASP A 17 -11.49 8.16 -2.23
N SER A 18 -12.82 8.21 -2.07
CA SER A 18 -13.74 7.19 -2.62
C SER A 18 -13.77 7.19 -4.15
N SER A 19 -13.76 8.37 -4.78
CA SER A 19 -13.66 8.56 -6.23
C SER A 19 -12.35 8.02 -6.79
N SER A 20 -11.22 8.30 -6.13
CA SER A 20 -9.91 7.80 -6.55
C SER A 20 -9.79 6.28 -6.41
N ALA A 21 -10.33 5.73 -5.32
CA ALA A 21 -10.38 4.29 -5.10
C ALA A 21 -11.28 3.62 -6.15
N ALA A 22 -12.45 4.19 -6.44
CA ALA A 22 -13.40 3.65 -7.42
C ALA A 22 -12.80 3.57 -8.82
N GLU A 23 -12.13 4.62 -9.30
CA GLU A 23 -11.48 4.60 -10.63
C GLU A 23 -10.30 3.62 -10.67
N PHE A 24 -9.53 3.49 -9.59
CA PHE A 24 -8.47 2.47 -9.50
C PHE A 24 -9.03 1.04 -9.48
N PHE A 25 -10.09 0.80 -8.69
CA PHE A 25 -10.78 -0.48 -8.64
C PHE A 25 -11.36 -0.85 -9.99
N LYS A 26 -11.94 0.10 -10.70
CA LYS A 26 -12.49 -0.09 -12.04
C LYS A 26 -11.42 -0.48 -13.06
N GLU A 27 -10.26 0.17 -13.02
CA GLU A 27 -9.11 -0.17 -13.87
C GLU A 27 -8.62 -1.60 -13.59
N LYS A 28 -8.48 -1.97 -12.30
CA LYS A 28 -8.05 -3.31 -11.89
C LYS A 28 -9.10 -4.39 -12.10
N LEU A 29 -10.38 -4.09 -11.88
CA LEU A 29 -11.51 -4.96 -12.22
C LEU A 29 -11.52 -5.24 -13.71
N ARG A 30 -11.23 -4.26 -14.56
CA ARG A 30 -11.17 -4.48 -16.02
C ARG A 30 -10.09 -5.49 -16.41
N GLN A 31 -8.92 -5.41 -15.77
CA GLN A 31 -7.84 -6.38 -15.94
C GLN A 31 -8.21 -7.76 -15.38
N LEU A 32 -8.83 -7.79 -14.20
CA LEU A 32 -9.20 -9.02 -13.51
C LEU A 32 -10.36 -9.75 -14.22
N LEU A 33 -11.31 -9.00 -14.79
CA LEU A 33 -12.48 -9.50 -15.50
C LEU A 33 -12.09 -10.16 -16.82
N HIS A 34 -11.05 -9.68 -17.50
CA HIS A 34 -10.48 -10.36 -18.67
C HIS A 34 -9.93 -11.74 -18.29
N VAL A 35 -9.10 -11.82 -17.25
CA VAL A 35 -8.53 -13.09 -16.76
C VAL A 35 -9.61 -14.01 -16.22
N PHE A 36 -10.63 -13.46 -15.55
CA PHE A 36 -11.77 -14.21 -15.06
C PHE A 36 -12.63 -14.79 -16.18
N HIS A 37 -12.78 -14.11 -17.32
CA HIS A 37 -13.56 -14.64 -18.43
C HIS A 37 -12.91 -15.90 -19.03
N ASP A 38 -11.58 -15.90 -19.16
CA ASP A 38 -10.82 -17.07 -19.62
C ASP A 38 -10.84 -18.20 -18.58
N ALA A 39 -10.68 -17.85 -17.30
CA ALA A 39 -10.72 -18.81 -16.21
C ALA A 39 -12.13 -19.40 -16.01
N LEU A 40 -13.19 -18.60 -16.16
CA LEU A 40 -14.59 -19.04 -16.09
C LEU A 40 -14.98 -19.88 -17.29
N GLY A 41 -14.45 -19.61 -18.50
CA GLY A 41 -14.65 -20.48 -19.65
C GLY A 41 -14.08 -21.88 -19.40
N PHE A 42 -12.85 -21.95 -18.87
CA PHE A 42 -12.20 -23.21 -18.49
C PHE A 42 -12.91 -23.90 -17.31
N LEU A 43 -13.38 -23.11 -16.34
CA LEU A 43 -14.18 -23.62 -15.23
C LEU A 43 -15.55 -24.11 -15.70
N ALA A 44 -16.23 -23.43 -16.61
CA ALA A 44 -17.52 -23.87 -17.15
C ALA A 44 -17.38 -25.17 -17.92
N GLU A 45 -16.36 -25.29 -18.76
CA GLU A 45 -16.03 -26.51 -19.49
C GLU A 45 -15.69 -27.68 -18.55
N LYS A 46 -14.99 -27.39 -17.44
CA LYS A 46 -14.68 -28.40 -16.42
C LYS A 46 -15.83 -28.67 -15.46
N VAL A 47 -16.71 -27.72 -15.20
CA VAL A 47 -17.87 -27.86 -14.32
C VAL A 47 -18.91 -28.74 -14.98
N ASP A 48 -19.16 -28.61 -16.28
CA ASP A 48 -20.03 -29.54 -17.02
C ASP A 48 -19.47 -30.97 -17.04
N GLN A 49 -18.15 -31.12 -16.99
CA GLN A 49 -17.48 -32.42 -16.95
C GLN A 49 -17.42 -33.04 -15.53
N VAL A 50 -17.50 -32.22 -14.48
CA VAL A 50 -17.28 -32.63 -13.07
C VAL A 50 -18.58 -32.66 -12.25
N PHE A 51 -19.67 -32.01 -12.70
CA PHE A 51 -20.93 -31.94 -11.94
C PHE A 51 -22.10 -32.68 -12.62
N PRO A 52 -22.45 -33.90 -12.17
CA PRO A 52 -23.76 -34.48 -12.44
C PRO A 52 -24.88 -33.67 -11.76
N PRO A 53 -26.07 -33.54 -12.36
CA PRO A 53 -27.12 -32.58 -11.98
C PRO A 53 -27.87 -32.86 -10.66
N GLU A 54 -27.61 -33.97 -9.97
CA GLU A 54 -28.45 -34.49 -8.88
C GLU A 54 -28.01 -34.10 -7.45
N THR A 55 -26.87 -33.41 -7.26
CA THR A 55 -26.34 -33.05 -5.91
C THR A 55 -25.97 -31.58 -5.76
N ARG A 56 -26.72 -30.67 -6.39
CA ARG A 56 -26.37 -29.24 -6.50
C ARG A 56 -26.45 -28.47 -5.18
N GLU A 57 -27.49 -28.69 -4.38
CA GLU A 57 -27.82 -27.80 -3.25
C GLU A 57 -26.73 -27.83 -2.16
N GLU A 58 -26.37 -29.03 -1.70
CA GLU A 58 -25.58 -29.21 -0.49
C GLU A 58 -24.10 -28.88 -0.71
N THR A 59 -23.58 -29.27 -1.87
CA THR A 59 -22.19 -29.04 -2.26
C THR A 59 -21.92 -27.57 -2.60
N LEU A 60 -22.91 -26.85 -3.15
CA LEU A 60 -22.75 -25.43 -3.50
C LEU A 60 -22.53 -24.57 -2.26
N HIS A 61 -23.29 -24.79 -1.18
CA HIS A 61 -23.12 -24.04 0.05
C HIS A 61 -21.72 -24.21 0.65
N GLN A 62 -21.16 -25.41 0.59
CA GLN A 62 -19.85 -25.70 1.12
C GLN A 62 -18.72 -25.05 0.30
N TRP A 63 -18.88 -24.99 -1.02
CA TRP A 63 -17.96 -24.26 -1.91
C TRP A 63 -18.11 -22.75 -1.80
N LEU A 64 -19.33 -22.25 -1.59
CA LEU A 64 -19.59 -20.83 -1.33
C LEU A 64 -18.96 -20.39 -0.01
N ASP A 65 -19.07 -21.19 1.03
CA ASP A 65 -18.41 -20.94 2.32
C ASP A 65 -16.90 -20.97 2.19
N PHE A 66 -16.33 -21.88 1.39
CA PHE A 66 -14.89 -21.92 1.14
C PHE A 66 -14.42 -20.73 0.31
N GLY A 67 -15.17 -20.39 -0.74
CA GLY A 67 -14.95 -19.22 -1.56
C GLY A 67 -15.02 -17.94 -0.72
N LEU A 68 -16.05 -17.78 0.10
CA LEU A 68 -16.18 -16.63 0.99
C LEU A 68 -15.07 -16.61 2.05
N ARG A 69 -14.77 -17.73 2.70
CA ARG A 69 -13.71 -17.79 3.72
C ARG A 69 -12.31 -17.60 3.18
N VAL A 70 -12.04 -17.88 1.91
CA VAL A 70 -10.70 -17.75 1.31
C VAL A 70 -10.58 -16.45 0.50
N VAL A 71 -11.59 -16.10 -0.29
CA VAL A 71 -11.58 -14.87 -1.10
C VAL A 71 -11.70 -13.64 -0.21
N LEU A 72 -12.54 -13.66 0.84
CA LEU A 72 -12.70 -12.51 1.74
C LEU A 72 -11.38 -12.11 2.42
N PRO A 73 -10.60 -13.00 3.08
CA PRO A 73 -9.33 -12.60 3.68
C PRO A 73 -8.29 -12.24 2.63
N VAL A 74 -8.26 -12.88 1.46
CA VAL A 74 -7.33 -12.49 0.39
C VAL A 74 -7.62 -11.07 -0.08
N VAL A 75 -8.89 -10.72 -0.29
CA VAL A 75 -9.32 -9.36 -0.66
C VAL A 75 -9.03 -8.36 0.46
N VAL A 76 -9.32 -8.71 1.72
CA VAL A 76 -9.03 -7.86 2.89
C VAL A 76 -7.53 -7.63 3.06
N VAL A 77 -6.71 -8.66 2.90
CA VAL A 77 -5.24 -8.54 2.95
C VAL A 77 -4.73 -7.68 1.80
N LEU A 78 -5.22 -7.87 0.58
CA LEU A 78 -4.88 -7.01 -0.55
C LEU A 78 -5.29 -5.55 -0.29
N LEU A 79 -6.49 -5.35 0.27
CA LEU A 79 -7.03 -4.04 0.61
C LEU A 79 -6.21 -3.36 1.71
N LEU A 80 -5.79 -4.11 2.73
CA LEU A 80 -4.93 -3.63 3.82
C LEU A 80 -3.54 -3.30 3.29
N LEU A 81 -2.94 -4.15 2.46
CA LEU A 81 -1.66 -3.87 1.80
C LEU A 81 -1.75 -2.62 0.94
N TYR A 82 -2.84 -2.46 0.19
CA TYR A 82 -3.08 -1.29 -0.66
C TYR A 82 -3.31 -0.03 0.18
N CYS A 83 -4.13 -0.11 1.23
CA CYS A 83 -4.41 1.00 2.16
C CYS A 83 -3.14 1.45 2.92
N CYS A 84 -2.31 0.50 3.36
CA CYS A 84 -1.04 0.77 4.01
C CYS A 84 0.01 1.39 3.07
N CYS A 85 -0.10 1.22 1.75
CA CYS A 85 0.84 1.77 0.77
C CYS A 85 0.35 3.04 0.06
N CYS A 86 -0.97 3.28 -0.03
CA CYS A 86 -1.51 4.28 -0.95
C CYS A 86 -2.40 5.35 -0.31
N LEU A 87 -3.09 5.10 0.81
CA LEU A 87 -4.10 6.04 1.35
C LEU A 87 -3.64 6.88 2.54
N GLY A 88 -2.45 6.64 3.07
CA GLY A 88 -1.89 7.46 4.15
C GLY A 88 -0.73 8.31 3.65
N ARG A 89 -0.84 9.63 3.75
CA ARG A 89 0.30 10.59 3.76
C ARG A 89 1.41 10.27 4.80
N ARG A 90 1.33 9.14 5.49
CA ARG A 90 2.30 8.55 6.40
C ARG A 90 2.24 7.02 6.29
N CYS A 91 2.86 6.46 5.25
CA CYS A 91 3.11 5.02 5.20
C CYS A 91 3.99 4.58 6.39
N CYS A 92 3.47 3.69 7.23
CA CYS A 92 4.21 2.99 8.28
C CYS A 92 5.16 1.90 7.73
N CYS A 93 5.12 1.62 6.41
CA CYS A 93 6.21 0.92 5.70
C CYS A 93 7.42 1.83 5.45
N GLY A 94 7.32 3.14 5.74
CA GLY A 94 8.44 4.00 6.09
C GLY A 94 8.85 3.80 7.55
N GLY A 95 8.99 2.53 7.96
CA GLY A 95 9.36 2.12 9.30
C GLY A 95 10.66 2.77 9.75
N GLY A 96 10.53 3.90 10.45
CA GLY A 96 11.16 4.10 11.74
C GLY A 96 12.68 3.96 11.80
N ARG A 97 13.43 4.53 10.84
CA ARG A 97 14.87 4.82 11.04
C ARG A 97 15.28 6.17 10.44
N ARG A 98 14.54 7.24 10.73
CA ARG A 98 15.04 8.63 10.51
C ARG A 98 16.24 9.01 11.40
N GLY A 99 16.76 8.11 12.25
CA GLY A 99 17.91 8.43 13.09
C GLY A 99 18.83 7.26 13.48
N LEU A 100 18.53 6.02 13.09
CA LEU A 100 19.38 4.85 13.36
C LEU A 100 20.01 4.29 12.07
N GLY A 101 20.39 5.18 11.16
CA GLY A 101 21.35 4.83 10.11
C GLY A 101 22.71 4.53 10.73
N ARG A 102 23.50 3.64 10.11
CA ARG A 102 24.89 3.42 10.50
C ARG A 102 25.59 4.78 10.62
N MET A 103 26.12 5.06 11.81
CA MET A 103 26.95 6.24 12.00
C MET A 103 28.29 6.03 11.32
N MET A 104 28.81 7.08 10.70
CA MET A 104 30.13 7.08 10.06
C MET A 104 30.96 8.24 10.62
N LYS A 105 32.29 8.14 10.51
CA LYS A 105 33.16 9.28 10.79
C LYS A 105 32.91 10.36 9.74
N ALA A 106 32.61 11.57 10.19
CA ALA A 106 32.35 12.73 9.37
C ALA A 106 33.65 13.18 8.67
N PRO A 107 33.72 13.17 7.32
CA PRO A 107 34.93 13.54 6.59
C PRO A 107 35.38 14.99 6.85
N GLY A 108 36.59 15.18 7.37
CA GLY A 108 37.13 16.53 7.62
C GLY A 108 36.64 17.21 8.91
N ARG A 109 35.97 16.48 9.81
CA ARG A 109 35.52 17.01 11.12
C ARG A 109 36.12 16.28 12.32
N HIS A 110 37.45 16.24 12.41
CA HIS A 110 38.21 15.85 13.61
C HIS A 110 37.63 14.66 14.42
N GLY A 111 37.17 13.60 13.73
CA GLY A 111 36.65 12.38 14.38
C GLY A 111 35.18 12.42 14.82
N ALA A 112 34.44 13.51 14.57
CA ALA A 112 33.00 13.57 14.80
C ALA A 112 32.25 12.47 14.01
N ARG A 113 31.13 11.99 14.55
CA ARG A 113 30.29 10.98 13.89
C ARG A 113 29.01 11.63 13.37
N MET A 114 28.55 11.15 12.21
CA MET A 114 27.29 11.57 11.61
C MET A 114 26.51 10.37 11.06
N PRO A 115 25.17 10.47 10.93
CA PRO A 115 24.40 9.46 10.22
C PRO A 115 24.83 9.43 8.75
N ARG A 116 25.16 8.23 8.25
CA ARG A 116 25.53 8.04 6.84
C ARG A 116 24.42 8.50 5.88
N ALA A 117 23.16 8.28 6.25
CA ALA A 117 22.01 8.69 5.46
C ALA A 117 21.95 10.22 5.24
N THR A 118 22.29 11.02 6.25
CA THR A 118 22.31 12.49 6.12
C THR A 118 23.37 12.95 5.11
N PHE A 119 24.53 12.29 5.07
CA PHE A 119 25.57 12.59 4.08
C PHE A 119 25.17 12.16 2.66
N GLU A 120 24.63 10.95 2.52
CA GLU A 120 24.23 10.40 1.22
C GLU A 120 23.05 11.17 0.62
N ALA A 121 22.17 11.75 1.45
CA ALA A 121 21.07 12.59 1.00
C ALA A 121 21.55 13.90 0.37
N SER A 122 22.50 14.61 1.00
CA SER A 122 23.01 15.88 0.47
C SER A 122 24.50 16.12 0.78
N PRO A 123 25.42 15.53 -0.01
CA PRO A 123 26.86 15.70 0.23
C PRO A 123 27.33 17.14 -0.02
N ARG A 124 26.66 17.89 -0.90
CA ARG A 124 27.01 19.30 -1.18
C ARG A 124 26.80 20.19 0.05
N ASP A 125 25.68 20.03 0.74
CA ASP A 125 25.35 20.83 1.91
C ASP A 125 26.33 20.56 3.04
N TYR A 126 26.70 19.29 3.23
CA TYR A 126 27.72 18.89 4.18
C TYR A 126 29.05 19.65 3.97
N PHE A 127 29.57 19.68 2.74
CA PHE A 127 30.83 20.37 2.46
C PHE A 127 30.68 21.90 2.50
N SER A 128 29.51 22.44 2.16
CA SER A 128 29.21 23.86 2.32
C SER A 128 29.28 24.26 3.80
N ASP A 129 28.61 23.50 4.68
CA ASP A 129 28.60 23.73 6.11
C ASP A 129 29.96 23.46 6.76
N LEU A 130 30.74 22.53 6.20
CA LEU A 130 32.13 22.29 6.60
C LEU A 130 32.99 23.52 6.34
N ARG A 131 32.90 24.12 5.14
CA ARG A 131 33.65 25.34 4.80
C ARG A 131 33.18 26.55 5.60
N ALA A 132 31.89 26.59 5.92
CA ALA A 132 31.31 27.64 6.76
C ALA A 132 31.56 27.42 8.27
N ASN A 133 32.32 26.40 8.66
CA ASN A 133 32.61 26.04 10.06
C ASN A 133 31.35 25.90 10.94
N LYS A 134 30.22 25.50 10.37
CA LYS A 134 28.99 25.24 11.15
C LYS A 134 29.10 23.93 11.92
N ASN A 135 28.34 23.78 13.00
CA ASN A 135 28.26 22.52 13.74
C ASN A 135 27.42 21.47 12.98
N LEU A 136 27.63 20.19 13.28
CA LEU A 136 26.83 19.09 12.73
C LEU A 136 25.42 19.15 13.35
N VAL A 137 24.42 19.42 12.52
CA VAL A 137 23.01 19.38 12.89
C VAL A 137 22.37 18.25 12.06
N PHE A 138 21.66 17.34 12.73
CA PHE A 138 20.99 16.18 12.11
C PHE A 138 19.47 16.33 12.19
#